data_AF-A0AAN8GUI2-F1
#
_entry.id   AF-A0AAN8GUI2-F1
#
_cell.length_a   1.000
_cell.length_b   1.000
_cell.length_c   1.000
_cell.angle_alpha   90.00
_cell.angle_beta   90.00
_cell.angle_gamma   90.00
#
_symmetry.space_group_name_H-M   'P 1'
#
loop_
_entity.id
_entity.type
_entity.pdbx_description
1 polymer ?
#
loop_
_entity_poly.entity_id
_entity_poly.type
_entity_poly.pdbx_seq_one_letter_code
_entity_poly.pdbx_strand_id
1 'polypeptide(L)'
;MYTDGISSVQDLCGHHSCDTLGMADVGTICSPERSCAVIEDDGLHAAFTVAHEIGHLLGLSHDDSKFCEEKFGVNSDKRLMSSILTSIDASKPWSRCTSATITDFFDDGNAECLLDSPRSPLLGPEELRARATTPSASAAWPSGRSTRCARGWTCAPACGAP
;
A
#
# COMPACT_ATOMS: atom_id res chain seq x y z
N MET A 1 36.38 12.90 15.68
CA MET A 1 35.04 13.13 16.24
C MET A 1 34.19 13.73 15.15
N TYR A 2 33.37 12.92 14.48
CA TYR A 2 32.23 13.35 13.68
C TYR A 2 31.26 12.17 13.66
N THR A 3 30.60 11.98 14.79
CA THR A 3 29.32 11.27 14.86
C THR A 3 28.26 12.33 14.70
N ASP A 4 27.26 12.06 13.85
CA ASP A 4 25.91 12.64 13.74
C ASP A 4 25.55 12.73 12.25
N GLY A 5 24.52 12.09 11.70
CA GLY A 5 23.45 11.32 12.32
C GLY A 5 22.88 10.32 11.31
N ILE A 6 22.37 9.23 11.86
CA ILE A 6 21.50 8.24 11.22
C ILE A 6 20.36 9.00 10.54
N SER A 7 20.13 8.76 9.24
CA SER A 7 18.93 9.26 8.54
C SER A 7 17.71 8.80 9.32
N SER A 8 17.00 9.73 9.94
CA SER A 8 15.81 9.43 10.72
C SER A 8 14.72 8.88 9.81
N VAL A 9 13.84 8.06 10.37
CA VAL A 9 12.47 7.89 9.86
C VAL A 9 11.93 9.30 9.63
N GLN A 10 11.55 9.62 8.40
CA GLN A 10 10.96 10.91 8.06
C GLN A 10 9.45 10.72 8.06
N ASP A 11 8.78 11.45 8.96
CA ASP A 11 7.34 11.57 9.04
C ASP A 11 6.81 12.16 7.72
N LEU A 12 5.81 11.52 7.11
CA LEU A 12 5.18 11.97 5.87
C LEU A 12 4.19 13.12 6.17
N CYS A 13 4.65 14.16 6.86
CA CYS A 13 3.84 15.34 7.19
C CYS A 13 3.65 16.23 5.95
N GLY A 14 2.40 16.41 5.53
CA GLY A 14 2.00 17.54 4.70
C GLY A 14 1.88 18.85 5.51
N HIS A 15 1.60 19.97 4.84
CA HIS A 15 1.47 21.30 5.48
C HIS A 15 0.32 21.41 6.50
N HIS A 16 -0.58 20.43 6.61
CA HIS A 16 -1.80 20.53 7.44
C HIS A 16 -2.24 19.27 8.22
N SER A 17 -1.59 18.11 8.09
CA SER A 17 -1.90 16.94 8.93
C SER A 17 -0.81 15.87 8.79
N CYS A 18 -0.30 15.36 9.92
CA CYS A 18 0.64 14.22 9.98
C CYS A 18 -0.09 12.89 10.25
N ASP A 19 -1.35 12.76 9.78
CA ASP A 19 -2.15 11.54 9.96
C ASP A 19 -2.07 10.60 8.73
N THR A 20 -1.28 10.97 7.71
CA THR A 20 -1.12 10.20 6.48
C THR A 20 0.06 9.25 6.58
N LEU A 21 -0.22 7.96 6.78
CA LEU A 21 0.80 6.90 6.81
C LEU A 21 1.34 6.55 5.41
N GLY A 22 0.77 7.11 4.34
CA GLY A 22 1.18 6.84 2.96
C GLY A 22 0.71 7.90 1.97
N MET A 23 1.31 7.88 0.77
CA MET A 23 0.95 8.74 -0.36
C MET A 23 1.25 8.05 -1.70
N ALA A 24 0.30 8.09 -2.61
CA ALA A 24 0.45 7.66 -4.00
C ALA A 24 -0.41 8.51 -4.95
N ASP A 25 0.01 8.56 -6.21
CA ASP A 25 -0.79 9.15 -7.28
C ASP A 25 -1.95 8.21 -7.67
N VAL A 26 -3.08 8.77 -8.10
CA VAL A 26 -4.25 7.99 -8.50
C VAL A 26 -4.18 7.59 -9.97
N GLY A 27 -4.30 6.29 -10.25
CA GLY A 27 -4.44 5.74 -11.60
C GLY A 27 -3.15 5.76 -12.43
N THR A 28 -1.99 5.78 -11.78
CA THR A 28 -0.68 5.93 -12.43
C THR A 28 0.15 4.64 -12.47
N ILE A 29 -0.41 3.47 -12.14
CA ILE A 29 0.34 2.20 -12.07
C ILE A 29 1.12 1.87 -13.36
N CYS A 30 0.61 2.26 -14.53
CA CYS A 30 1.29 2.07 -15.82
C CYS A 30 1.98 3.34 -16.37
N SER A 31 2.13 4.37 -15.54
CA SER A 31 2.93 5.57 -15.85
C SER A 31 4.30 5.47 -15.19
N PRO A 32 5.40 5.17 -15.92
CA PRO A 32 6.71 4.91 -15.32
C PRO A 32 7.25 6.04 -14.42
N GLU A 33 6.88 7.28 -14.73
CA GLU A 33 7.32 8.48 -13.98
C GLU A 33 6.53 8.72 -12.68
N ARG A 34 5.35 8.11 -12.55
CA ARG A 34 4.37 8.38 -11.48
C ARG A 34 3.83 7.12 -10.78
N SER A 35 4.28 5.93 -11.19
CA SER A 35 3.90 4.65 -10.61
C SER A 35 4.70 4.39 -9.34
N CYS A 36 4.41 5.13 -8.27
CA CYS A 36 5.14 5.00 -7.02
C CYS A 36 4.26 5.38 -5.82
N ALA A 37 4.62 4.83 -4.67
CA ALA A 37 3.99 5.10 -3.39
C ALA A 37 5.07 5.29 -2.32
N VAL A 38 4.82 6.20 -1.39
CA VAL A 38 5.64 6.40 -0.19
C VAL A 38 4.81 5.94 1.00
N ILE A 39 5.40 5.12 1.87
CA ILE A 39 4.72 4.55 3.04
C ILE A 39 5.60 4.79 4.27
N GLU A 40 5.00 5.28 5.33
CA GLU A 40 5.57 5.30 6.67
C GLU A 40 5.43 3.91 7.32
N ASP A 41 6.54 3.38 7.82
CA ASP A 41 6.59 2.05 8.42
C ASP A 41 6.10 2.09 9.87
N ASP A 42 4.85 1.68 10.09
CA ASP A 42 4.23 1.44 11.40
C ASP A 42 4.20 -0.07 11.76
N GLY A 43 5.22 -0.83 11.32
CA GLY A 43 5.33 -2.26 11.58
C GLY A 43 4.36 -3.10 10.74
N LEU A 44 3.72 -4.13 11.32
CA LEU A 44 2.87 -5.05 10.55
C LEU A 44 1.64 -4.35 9.93
N HIS A 45 1.19 -3.25 10.53
CA HIS A 45 0.07 -2.47 10.01
C HIS A 45 0.42 -1.71 8.72
N ALA A 46 1.70 -1.46 8.45
CA ALA A 46 2.16 -0.87 7.19
C ALA A 46 1.72 -1.69 5.97
N ALA A 47 1.45 -2.99 6.12
CA ALA A 47 0.89 -3.82 5.05
C ALA A 47 -0.49 -3.34 4.57
N PHE A 48 -1.33 -2.78 5.46
CA PHE A 48 -2.61 -2.20 5.08
C PHE A 48 -2.41 -0.89 4.33
N THR A 49 -1.46 -0.06 4.77
CA THR A 49 -1.08 1.18 4.08
C THR A 49 -0.52 0.88 2.69
N VAL A 50 0.36 -0.11 2.55
CA VAL A 50 0.86 -0.58 1.25
C VAL A 50 -0.30 -0.97 0.33
N ALA A 51 -1.26 -1.74 0.83
CA ALA A 51 -2.43 -2.13 0.04
C ALA A 51 -3.32 -0.94 -0.35
N HIS A 52 -3.44 0.06 0.54
CA HIS A 52 -4.19 1.29 0.31
C HIS A 52 -3.56 2.13 -0.81
N GLU A 53 -2.26 2.38 -0.72
CA GLU A 53 -1.53 3.18 -1.71
C GLU A 53 -1.45 2.49 -3.08
N ILE A 54 -1.28 1.16 -3.11
CA ILE A 54 -1.40 0.38 -4.35
C ILE A 54 -2.81 0.53 -4.94
N GLY A 55 -3.83 0.61 -4.09
CA GLY A 55 -5.20 0.91 -4.51
C GLY A 55 -5.30 2.22 -5.28
N HIS A 56 -4.69 3.30 -4.76
CA HIS A 56 -4.62 4.57 -5.47
C HIS A 56 -3.95 4.43 -6.84
N LEU A 57 -2.80 3.77 -6.93
CA LEU A 57 -2.13 3.53 -8.21
C LEU A 57 -3.04 2.81 -9.23
N LEU A 58 -3.92 1.92 -8.76
CA LEU A 58 -4.94 1.21 -9.54
C LEU A 58 -6.23 2.01 -9.79
N GLY A 59 -6.20 3.33 -9.56
CA GLY A 59 -7.31 4.24 -9.85
C GLY A 59 -8.38 4.31 -8.76
N LEU A 60 -8.16 3.70 -7.59
CA LEU A 60 -9.12 3.73 -6.51
C LEU A 60 -9.15 5.09 -5.81
N SER A 61 -10.36 5.55 -5.50
CA SER A 61 -10.60 6.71 -4.66
C SER A 61 -11.03 6.28 -3.26
N HIS A 62 -10.99 7.21 -2.30
CA HIS A 62 -11.47 6.90 -0.95
C HIS A 62 -12.95 6.53 -0.94
N ASP A 63 -13.34 5.60 -0.07
CA ASP A 63 -14.74 5.17 0.09
C ASP A 63 -15.67 6.28 0.56
N ASP A 64 -15.14 7.25 1.30
CA ASP A 64 -15.81 8.45 1.78
C ASP A 64 -15.58 9.67 0.87
N SER A 65 -15.03 9.46 -0.34
CA SER A 65 -15.00 10.49 -1.37
C SER A 65 -16.39 10.71 -1.97
N LYS A 66 -16.66 11.95 -2.42
CA LYS A 66 -17.92 12.27 -3.13
C LYS A 66 -18.20 11.33 -4.30
N PHE A 67 -17.17 10.91 -5.03
CA PHE A 67 -17.31 9.97 -6.13
C PHE A 67 -17.94 8.63 -5.68
N CYS A 68 -17.42 8.05 -4.59
CA CYS A 68 -17.95 6.81 -4.07
C CYS A 68 -19.33 6.99 -3.42
N GLU A 69 -19.53 8.07 -2.66
CA GLU A 69 -20.80 8.36 -2.00
C GLU A 69 -21.93 8.62 -3.00
N GLU A 70 -21.67 9.35 -4.08
CA GLU A 70 -22.67 9.65 -5.11
C GLU A 70 -23.03 8.42 -5.96
N LYS A 71 -22.05 7.56 -6.30
CA LYS A 71 -22.25 6.39 -7.18
C LYS A 71 -22.75 5.14 -6.41
N PHE A 72 -22.34 4.95 -5.15
CA PHE A 72 -22.60 3.73 -4.39
C PHE A 72 -23.32 3.95 -3.05
N GLY A 73 -23.55 5.20 -2.65
CA GLY A 73 -24.13 5.57 -1.37
C GLY A 73 -23.09 5.64 -0.25
N VAL A 74 -23.53 6.13 0.91
CA VAL A 74 -22.68 6.26 2.11
C VAL A 74 -22.31 4.88 2.62
N ASN A 75 -21.00 4.62 2.74
CA ASN A 75 -20.50 3.38 3.31
C ASN A 75 -20.38 3.53 4.84
N SER A 76 -21.22 2.83 5.60
CA SER A 76 -21.22 2.88 7.08
C SER A 76 -20.01 2.16 7.69
N ASP A 77 -19.52 1.13 7.00
CA ASP A 77 -18.40 0.32 7.47
C ASP A 77 -17.11 0.82 6.84
N LYS A 78 -16.10 1.05 7.67
CA LYS A 78 -14.76 1.38 7.20
C LYS A 78 -14.13 0.16 6.53
N ARG A 79 -13.66 0.34 5.29
CA ARG A 79 -12.96 -0.67 4.49
C ARG A 79 -11.54 -0.16 4.19
N LEU A 80 -10.76 -0.96 3.48
CA LEU A 80 -9.35 -0.68 3.22
C LEU A 80 -9.12 0.68 2.54
N MET A 81 -9.99 1.09 1.62
CA MET A 81 -9.92 2.39 0.93
C MET A 81 -10.61 3.54 1.68
N SER A 82 -10.95 3.43 2.97
CA SER A 82 -11.39 4.61 3.71
C SER A 82 -10.22 5.57 3.95
N SER A 83 -10.48 6.89 3.93
CA SER A 83 -9.48 7.91 4.28
C SER A 83 -8.89 7.79 5.70
N ILE A 84 -9.52 7.02 6.58
CA ILE A 84 -9.07 6.77 7.95
C ILE A 84 -8.85 5.28 8.12
N LEU A 85 -7.60 4.90 8.41
CA LEU A 85 -7.24 3.53 8.74
C LEU A 85 -7.81 3.16 10.11
N THR A 86 -8.78 2.25 10.12
CA THR A 86 -9.41 1.72 11.35
C THR A 86 -9.41 0.19 11.30
N SER A 87 -10.11 -0.48 12.23
CA SER A 87 -10.26 -1.94 12.22
C SER A 87 -10.90 -2.43 10.92
N ILE A 88 -10.11 -2.97 10.01
CA ILE A 88 -10.58 -3.56 8.74
C ILE A 88 -11.09 -4.98 9.00
N ASP A 89 -12.33 -5.24 8.56
CA ASP A 89 -12.89 -6.59 8.56
C ASP A 89 -12.22 -7.45 7.47
N ALA A 90 -11.43 -8.44 7.91
CA ALA A 90 -10.73 -9.36 7.02
C ALA A 90 -11.67 -10.23 6.17
N SER A 91 -12.94 -10.39 6.56
CA SER A 91 -13.91 -11.16 5.77
C SER A 91 -14.34 -10.42 4.50
N LYS A 92 -14.29 -9.09 4.52
CA LYS A 92 -14.64 -8.24 3.39
C LYS A 92 -13.82 -6.94 3.43
N PRO A 93 -12.54 -6.98 3.04
CA PRO A 93 -11.65 -5.82 3.18
C PRO A 93 -11.96 -4.70 2.17
N TRP A 94 -12.66 -5.00 1.08
CA TRP A 94 -12.94 -4.06 -0.01
C TRP A 94 -14.41 -3.63 -0.07
N SER A 95 -14.67 -2.38 -0.47
CA SER A 95 -16.01 -1.84 -0.66
C SER A 95 -16.57 -2.15 -2.05
N ARG A 96 -17.86 -1.85 -2.27
CA ARG A 96 -18.47 -1.94 -3.61
C ARG A 96 -17.88 -0.89 -4.56
N CYS A 97 -17.53 0.30 -4.05
CA CYS A 97 -16.89 1.33 -4.85
C CYS A 97 -15.54 0.84 -5.37
N THR A 98 -14.70 0.30 -4.47
CA THR A 98 -13.41 -0.31 -4.82
C THR A 98 -13.55 -1.35 -5.92
N SER A 99 -14.41 -2.36 -5.75
CA SER A 99 -14.53 -3.46 -6.72
C SER A 99 -15.04 -3.01 -8.09
N ALA A 100 -15.94 -2.03 -8.14
CA ALA A 100 -16.42 -1.49 -9.41
C ALA A 100 -15.33 -0.65 -10.09
N THR A 101 -14.69 0.27 -9.37
CA THR A 101 -13.68 1.16 -9.93
C THR A 101 -12.45 0.41 -10.44
N ILE A 102 -11.98 -0.63 -9.74
CA ILE A 102 -10.87 -1.44 -10.25
C ILE A 102 -11.27 -2.22 -11.50
N THR A 103 -12.52 -2.70 -11.58
CA THR A 103 -12.99 -3.40 -12.79
C THR A 103 -13.02 -2.44 -13.97
N ASP A 104 -13.62 -1.26 -13.81
CA ASP A 104 -13.66 -0.20 -14.81
C ASP A 104 -12.22 0.18 -15.24
N PHE A 105 -11.28 0.30 -14.30
CA PHE A 105 -9.88 0.66 -14.58
C PHE A 105 -9.15 -0.37 -15.46
N PHE A 106 -9.39 -1.66 -15.24
CA PHE A 106 -8.84 -2.73 -16.07
C PHE A 106 -9.53 -2.82 -17.43
N ASP A 107 -10.86 -2.69 -17.47
CA ASP A 107 -11.65 -2.74 -18.70
C ASP A 107 -11.33 -1.58 -19.65
N ASP A 108 -10.98 -0.41 -19.10
CA ASP A 108 -10.53 0.77 -19.85
C ASP A 108 -9.09 0.67 -20.39
N GLY A 109 -8.35 -0.41 -20.06
CA GLY A 109 -6.97 -0.62 -20.52
C GLY A 109 -5.90 0.13 -19.72
N ASN A 110 -6.23 0.72 -18.57
CA ASN A 110 -5.25 1.47 -17.78
C ASN A 110 -4.25 0.57 -17.01
N ALA A 111 -4.47 -0.76 -17.03
CA ALA A 111 -3.67 -1.77 -16.33
C ALA A 111 -2.90 -2.71 -17.28
N GLU A 112 -2.72 -2.35 -18.55
CA GLU A 112 -2.06 -3.22 -19.55
C GLU A 112 -0.64 -3.67 -19.15
N CYS A 113 0.11 -2.83 -18.42
CA CYS A 113 1.45 -3.16 -17.94
C CYS A 113 1.49 -4.23 -16.84
N LEU A 114 0.34 -4.68 -16.32
CA LEU A 114 0.24 -5.73 -15.30
C LEU A 114 -0.09 -7.11 -15.90
N LEU A 115 -0.24 -7.20 -17.23
CA LEU A 115 -0.66 -8.43 -17.91
C LEU A 115 0.51 -9.40 -18.15
N ASP A 116 1.76 -8.94 -18.10
CA ASP A 116 2.93 -9.81 -18.24
C ASP A 116 3.34 -10.46 -16.92
N SER A 117 3.85 -11.69 -17.00
CA SER A 117 4.33 -12.40 -15.82
C SER A 117 5.75 -11.95 -15.44
N PRO A 118 6.05 -11.76 -14.14
CA PRO A 118 7.39 -11.37 -13.71
C PRO A 118 8.40 -12.45 -14.05
N ARG A 119 9.57 -12.04 -14.60
CA ARG A 119 10.64 -12.96 -15.01
C ARG A 119 11.25 -13.74 -13.85
N SER A 120 11.23 -13.17 -12.65
CA SER A 120 11.77 -13.77 -11.42
C SER A 120 10.94 -13.32 -10.22
N PRO A 121 9.84 -14.02 -9.88
CA PRO A 121 9.03 -13.66 -8.72
C PRO A 121 9.82 -13.89 -7.43
N LEU A 122 9.83 -12.88 -6.56
CA LEU A 122 10.31 -13.04 -5.20
C LEU A 122 9.27 -13.87 -4.43
N LEU A 123 9.67 -15.05 -3.93
CA LEU A 123 8.80 -15.85 -3.09
C LEU A 123 8.74 -15.24 -1.69
N GLY A 124 7.52 -14.96 -1.22
CA GLY A 124 7.29 -14.55 0.16
C GLY A 124 7.63 -15.68 1.15
N PRO A 125 7.64 -15.39 2.47
CA PRO A 125 7.94 -16.40 3.48
C PRO A 125 7.00 -17.62 3.34
N GLU A 126 7.58 -18.78 3.03
CA GLU A 126 6.92 -20.10 2.88
C GLU A 126 5.98 -20.43 4.07
N GLU A 127 6.27 -19.86 5.24
CA GLU A 127 5.56 -20.03 6.50
C GLU A 127 4.10 -19.52 6.48
N LEU A 128 3.78 -18.55 5.60
CA LEU A 128 2.39 -18.12 5.37
C LEU A 128 1.62 -19.12 4.49
N ARG A 129 2.31 -19.83 3.58
CA ARG A 129 1.71 -20.81 2.68
C ARG A 129 1.40 -22.13 3.39
N ALA A 130 2.25 -22.54 4.33
CA ALA A 130 2.09 -23.77 5.11
C ALA A 130 1.01 -23.67 6.21
N ARG A 131 0.71 -22.46 6.72
CA ARG A 131 -0.27 -22.25 7.81
C ARG A 131 -1.73 -22.35 7.35
N ALA A 132 -1.99 -22.37 6.05
CA ALA A 132 -3.33 -22.66 5.51
C ALA A 132 -3.78 -24.13 5.74
N THR A 133 -2.85 -25.02 6.11
CA THR A 133 -3.13 -26.48 6.21
C THR A 133 -3.09 -27.08 7.62
N THR A 134 -2.73 -26.36 8.68
CA THR A 134 -2.73 -26.92 10.05
C THR A 134 -2.98 -25.86 11.14
N PRO A 135 -3.91 -26.10 12.10
CA PRO A 135 -4.14 -25.20 13.22
C PRO A 135 -3.11 -25.41 14.33
N SER A 136 -2.65 -24.28 14.89
CA SER A 136 -1.74 -24.11 16.04
C SER A 136 -0.23 -24.15 15.76
N ALA A 137 0.35 -22.96 15.63
CA ALA A 137 1.61 -22.58 16.26
C ALA A 137 1.73 -21.05 16.22
N SER A 138 1.66 -20.40 17.38
CA SER A 138 2.05 -19.00 17.51
C SER A 138 3.58 -18.93 17.43
N ALA A 139 4.12 -18.62 16.26
CA ALA A 139 5.56 -18.43 16.08
C ALA A 139 5.94 -16.97 16.35
N ALA A 140 6.78 -16.77 17.36
CA ALA A 140 7.39 -15.49 17.66
C ALA A 140 8.40 -15.13 16.56
N TRP A 141 8.31 -13.90 16.04
CA TRP A 141 9.27 -13.37 15.07
C TRP A 141 10.66 -13.24 15.71
N PRO A 142 11.75 -13.61 15.02
CA PRO A 142 13.09 -13.32 15.49
C PRO A 142 13.30 -11.80 15.44
N SER A 143 13.30 -11.18 16.61
CA SER A 143 13.77 -9.80 16.78
C SER A 143 15.21 -9.70 16.29
N GLY A 144 15.47 -8.78 15.35
CA GLY A 144 16.85 -8.38 15.03
C GLY A 144 17.31 -8.47 13.57
N ARG A 145 16.43 -8.51 12.56
CA ARG A 145 16.81 -8.19 11.17
C ARG A 145 16.11 -6.94 10.69
N SER A 146 16.72 -5.80 11.01
CA SER A 146 16.59 -4.58 10.21
C SER A 146 16.91 -4.96 8.76
N THR A 147 15.90 -4.94 7.89
CA THR A 147 16.07 -4.82 6.44
C THR A 147 16.66 -3.45 6.17
N ARG A 148 17.96 -3.32 6.45
CA ARG A 148 18.79 -2.25 5.91
C ARG A 148 18.63 -2.28 4.40
N CYS A 149 18.35 -1.13 3.78
CA CYS A 149 18.69 -0.91 2.39
C CYS A 149 20.09 -1.47 2.16
N ALA A 150 20.25 -2.43 1.25
CA ALA A 150 21.53 -3.04 0.98
C ALA A 150 22.54 -1.92 0.68
N ARG A 151 23.72 -1.96 1.31
CA ARG A 151 24.76 -0.93 1.12
C ARG A 151 25.00 -0.77 -0.38
N GLY A 152 24.76 0.43 -0.91
CA GLY A 152 24.93 0.73 -2.33
C GLY A 152 23.64 0.89 -3.14
N TRP A 153 22.46 0.74 -2.54
CA TRP A 153 21.18 1.06 -3.18
C TRP A 153 20.72 2.42 -2.66
N THR A 154 20.65 3.40 -3.56
CA THR A 154 19.94 4.66 -3.29
C THR A 154 18.48 4.31 -3.02
N CYS A 155 17.93 4.77 -1.89
CA CYS A 155 16.48 4.90 -1.78
C CYS A 155 16.02 5.60 -3.06
N ALA A 156 15.08 5.00 -3.79
CA ALA A 156 14.56 5.62 -5.00
C ALA A 156 14.21 7.08 -4.70
N PRO A 157 14.51 8.03 -5.61
CA PRO A 157 14.05 9.40 -5.41
C PRO A 157 12.56 9.37 -5.10
N ALA A 158 12.14 10.19 -4.13
CA ALA A 158 10.74 10.44 -3.86
C ALA A 158 10.00 10.58 -5.19
N CYS A 159 8.83 9.95 -5.30
CA CYS A 159 7.93 10.04 -6.44
C CYS A 159 8.10 11.36 -7.22
N GLY A 160 8.69 11.30 -8.42
CA GLY A 160 8.84 12.46 -9.29
C GLY A 160 9.95 13.47 -8.94
N ALA A 161 11.04 13.10 -8.26
CA ALA A 161 12.21 13.99 -8.25
C ALA A 161 12.92 13.94 -9.64
N PRO A 162 13.10 15.08 -10.33
CA PRO A 162 13.80 15.16 -11.61
C PRO A 162 15.29 14.81 -11.53
#